data_AF-A0A967UJH1-F1
#
_entry.id   AF-A0A967UJH1-F1
#
_cell.length_a   1.000
_cell.length_b   1.000
_cell.length_c   1.000
_cell.angle_alpha   90.00
_cell.angle_beta   90.00
_cell.angle_gamma   90.00
#
_symmetry.space_group_name_H-M   'P 1'
#
loop_
_entity.id
_entity.type
_entity.pdbx_description
1 polymer ?
#
loop_
_entity_poly.entity_id
_entity_poly.type
_entity_poly.pdbx_seq_one_letter_code
_entity_poly.pdbx_strand_id
1 'polypeptide(L)'
;MAPLDATTHVLCNSHDKGALVRKYCEVGCIACQICKKQVPEAYAIENFLATVVYEHYDKASAAVEKCPTKCIRDFIDGYPEGSSFAETTVPLRKEGEAA
;
A
#
# COMPACT_ATOMS: atom_id res chain seq x y z
N MET A 1 1.01 -4.01 14.39
CA MET A 1 0.56 -5.32 13.91
C MET A 1 -0.30 -5.06 12.69
N ALA A 2 0.15 -5.42 11.48
CA ALA A 2 -0.73 -5.44 10.31
C ALA A 2 -1.51 -6.77 10.35
N PRO A 3 -2.82 -6.78 10.06
CA PRO A 3 -3.57 -8.03 10.00
C PRO A 3 -3.07 -8.86 8.82
N LEU A 4 -3.11 -10.18 8.98
CA LEU A 4 -2.64 -11.14 7.98
C LEU A 4 -3.36 -10.96 6.65
N ASP A 5 -4.61 -10.52 6.69
CA ASP A 5 -5.47 -10.37 5.50
C ASP A 5 -5.22 -9.08 4.70
N ALA A 6 -4.46 -8.12 5.25
CA ALA A 6 -4.16 -6.90 4.53
C ALA A 6 -3.14 -7.15 3.43
N THR A 7 -3.60 -7.15 2.19
CA THR A 7 -2.73 -7.34 1.01
C THR A 7 -2.13 -6.03 0.49
N THR A 8 -2.70 -4.89 0.85
CA THR A 8 -2.27 -3.57 0.38
C THR A 8 -1.44 -2.85 1.45
N HIS A 9 -0.20 -2.48 1.12
CA HIS A 9 0.68 -1.74 2.02
C HIS A 9 1.33 -0.53 1.34
N VAL A 10 1.59 0.50 2.15
CA VAL A 10 2.43 1.64 1.75
C VAL A 10 3.87 1.29 2.12
N LEU A 11 4.77 1.28 1.13
CA LEU A 11 6.18 0.90 1.33
C LEU A 11 7.07 2.07 1.79
N CYS A 12 6.55 3.29 1.76
CA CYS A 12 7.27 4.46 2.25
C CYS A 12 7.16 4.55 3.78
N ASN A 13 8.27 4.89 4.43
CA ASN A 13 8.35 5.14 5.88
C ASN A 13 8.88 6.55 6.22
N SER A 14 9.04 7.43 5.21
CA SER A 14 9.54 8.79 5.41
C SER A 14 8.43 9.74 5.88
N HIS A 15 8.70 10.50 6.93
CA HIS A 15 7.84 11.59 7.42
C HIS A 15 8.25 12.98 6.87
N ASP A 16 9.16 13.01 5.90
CA ASP A 16 9.61 14.24 5.28
C ASP A 16 8.55 14.79 4.32
N LYS A 17 8.64 16.10 4.06
CA LYS A 17 7.82 16.74 3.01
C LYS A 17 8.08 16.07 1.67
N GLY A 18 7.03 15.84 0.88
CA GLY A 18 7.12 15.15 -0.42
C GLY A 18 8.14 15.74 -1.40
N ALA A 19 8.47 17.04 -1.29
CA ALA A 19 9.51 17.68 -2.09
C ALA A 19 10.93 17.19 -1.75
N LEU A 20 11.19 16.82 -0.49
CA LEU A 20 12.45 16.21 -0.06
C LEU A 20 12.46 14.72 -0.40
N VAL A 21 11.36 14.01 -0.14
CA VAL A 21 11.22 12.58 -0.47
C VAL A 21 11.57 12.32 -1.93
N ARG A 22 11.05 13.13 -2.85
CA ARG A 22 11.37 13.01 -4.29
C ARG A 22 12.84 13.20 -4.66
N LYS A 23 13.66 13.83 -3.81
CA LYS A 23 15.10 14.00 -4.07
C LYS A 23 15.90 12.75 -3.79
N TYR A 24 15.47 11.94 -2.82
CA TYR A 24 16.21 10.75 -2.39
C TYR A 24 15.48 9.43 -2.67
N CYS A 25 14.17 9.47 -2.95
CA CYS A 25 13.35 8.31 -3.24
C CYS A 25 12.35 8.62 -4.37
N GLU A 26 12.51 7.96 -5.51
CA GLU A 26 11.66 8.13 -6.69
C GLU A 26 10.25 7.51 -6.49
N VAL A 27 10.16 6.46 -5.68
CA VAL A 27 8.93 5.71 -5.38
C VAL A 27 8.30 6.07 -4.04
N GLY A 28 8.76 7.16 -3.41
CA GLY A 28 8.31 7.56 -2.08
C GLY A 28 6.89 8.15 -2.06
N CYS A 29 6.26 8.15 -0.88
CA CYS A 29 4.99 8.85 -0.69
C CYS A 29 5.25 10.36 -0.63
N ILE A 30 4.49 11.12 -1.43
CA ILE A 30 4.62 12.59 -1.51
C ILE A 30 3.47 13.32 -0.80
N ALA A 31 2.70 12.62 0.02
CA ALA A 31 1.51 13.16 0.69
C ALA A 31 0.47 13.79 -0.25
N CYS A 32 0.30 13.26 -1.47
CA CYS A 32 -0.59 13.85 -2.48
C CYS A 32 -2.10 13.79 -2.13
N GLN A 33 -2.46 13.05 -1.09
CA GLN A 33 -3.84 12.85 -0.62
C GLN A 33 -4.83 12.23 -1.61
N ILE A 34 -4.37 11.78 -2.79
CA ILE A 34 -5.22 11.13 -3.79
C ILE A 34 -5.78 9.81 -3.26
N CYS A 35 -4.97 9.04 -2.53
CA CYS A 35 -5.39 7.80 -1.86
C CYS A 35 -6.53 8.05 -0.86
N LYS A 36 -6.39 9.06 0.02
CA LYS A 36 -7.43 9.47 0.97
C LYS A 36 -8.69 10.02 0.30
N LYS A 37 -8.58 10.67 -0.86
CA LYS A 37 -9.76 11.14 -1.61
C LYS A 37 -10.55 10.00 -2.25
N GLN A 38 -9.87 8.94 -2.67
CA GLN A 38 -10.50 7.78 -3.30
C GLN A 38 -11.14 6.87 -2.24
N VAL A 39 -10.40 6.59 -1.17
CA VAL A 39 -10.83 5.70 -0.11
C VAL A 39 -10.51 6.36 1.23
N PRO A 40 -11.38 7.26 1.73
CA PRO A 40 -11.12 8.00 2.96
C PRO A 40 -11.06 7.09 4.19
N GLU A 41 -11.70 5.93 4.14
CA GLU A 41 -11.75 4.95 5.23
C GLU A 41 -10.50 4.06 5.29
N ALA A 42 -9.79 3.87 4.17
CA ALA A 42 -8.65 2.95 4.09
C ALA A 42 -7.29 3.65 4.21
N TYR A 43 -7.24 4.98 4.10
CA TYR A 43 -5.99 5.74 4.15
C TYR A 43 -6.07 6.92 5.12
N ALA A 44 -5.27 6.84 6.19
CA ALA A 44 -4.93 7.99 7.02
C ALA A 44 -3.68 8.68 6.45
N ILE A 45 -3.59 10.00 6.60
CA ILE A 45 -2.39 10.74 6.22
C ILE A 45 -1.94 11.52 7.43
N GLU A 46 -0.77 11.17 7.94
CA GLU A 46 -0.17 11.77 9.12
C GLU A 46 1.28 12.12 8.78
N ASN A 47 1.71 13.33 9.13
CA ASN A 47 3.09 13.78 8.95
C ASN A 47 3.67 13.54 7.53
N PHE A 48 2.88 13.87 6.50
CA PHE A 48 3.25 13.68 5.09
C PHE A 48 3.44 12.22 4.64
N LEU A 49 3.04 11.25 5.47
CA LEU A 49 3.04 9.83 5.14
C LEU A 49 1.60 9.31 5.07
N ALA A 50 1.32 8.48 4.06
CA ALA A 50 0.07 7.76 3.96
C ALA A 50 0.18 6.44 4.74
N THR A 51 -0.71 6.26 5.71
CA THR A 51 -0.82 5.04 6.52
C THR A 51 -2.08 4.30 6.12
N VAL A 52 -1.98 2.99 5.92
CA VAL A 52 -3.15 2.14 5.62
C VAL A 52 -3.91 1.88 6.91
N VAL A 53 -5.21 2.14 6.89
CA VAL A 53 -6.15 1.74 7.95
C VAL A 53 -6.65 0.36 7.59
N TYR A 54 -6.19 -0.63 8.35
CA TYR A 54 -6.41 -2.04 8.06
C TYR A 54 -7.82 -2.55 8.41
N GLU A 55 -8.75 -1.69 8.81
CA GLU A 55 -10.16 -2.06 9.03
C GLU A 55 -10.96 -2.11 7.71
N HIS A 56 -10.46 -1.46 6.66
CA HIS A 56 -11.13 -1.33 5.36
C HIS A 56 -10.19 -1.58 4.17
N TYR A 57 -9.26 -2.53 4.33
CA TYR A 57 -8.21 -2.81 3.34
C TYR A 57 -8.75 -3.37 2.02
N ASP A 58 -9.93 -4.00 1.99
CA ASP A 58 -10.54 -4.59 0.79
C ASP A 58 -10.73 -3.60 -0.37
N LYS A 59 -10.90 -2.31 -0.04
CA LYS A 59 -11.08 -1.22 -1.02
C LYS A 59 -9.77 -0.51 -1.36
N ALA A 60 -8.68 -0.81 -0.66
CA ALA A 60 -7.42 -0.08 -0.76
C ALA A 60 -6.68 -0.30 -2.09
N SER A 61 -6.94 -1.42 -2.78
CA SER A 61 -6.39 -1.77 -4.11
C SER A 61 -6.71 -0.73 -5.18
N ALA A 62 -7.88 -0.07 -5.10
CA ALA A 62 -8.27 0.98 -6.04
C ALA A 62 -7.36 2.23 -6.00
N ALA A 63 -6.60 2.43 -4.91
CA ALA A 63 -5.66 3.54 -4.79
C ALA A 63 -4.29 3.24 -5.39
N VAL A 64 -3.96 1.97 -5.66
CA VAL A 64 -2.65 1.56 -6.20
C VAL A 64 -2.46 2.07 -7.63
N GLU A 65 -3.47 1.92 -8.48
CA GLU A 65 -3.42 2.40 -9.87
C GLU A 65 -3.30 3.93 -9.97
N LYS A 66 -3.87 4.65 -9.00
CA LYS A 66 -3.92 6.13 -8.99
C LYS A 66 -2.71 6.77 -8.30
N CYS A 67 -1.86 5.98 -7.65
CA CYS A 67 -0.69 6.52 -6.97
C CYS A 67 0.38 6.93 -8.00
N PRO A 68 0.70 8.23 -8.15
CA PRO A 68 1.64 8.68 -9.17
C PRO A 68 3.07 8.18 -8.93
N THR A 69 3.42 7.85 -7.69
CA THR A 69 4.73 7.33 -7.31
C THR A 69 4.76 5.81 -7.15
N LYS A 70 3.63 5.11 -7.36
CA LYS A 70 3.49 3.64 -7.18
C LYS A 70 4.05 3.14 -5.84
N CYS A 71 3.92 3.98 -4.81
CA CYS A 71 4.42 3.76 -3.46
C CYS A 71 3.57 2.72 -2.70
N ILE A 72 2.32 2.60 -3.09
CA ILE A 72 1.37 1.62 -2.57
C ILE A 72 1.53 0.35 -3.39
N ARG A 73 1.64 -0.80 -2.74
CA ARG A 73 1.71 -2.11 -3.38
C ARG A 73 0.68 -3.06 -2.82
N ASP A 74 0.04 -3.77 -3.74
CA ASP A 74 -0.78 -4.93 -3.47
C ASP A 74 0.10 -6.18 -3.58
N PHE A 75 0.13 -6.99 -2.54
CA PHE A 75 0.80 -8.30 -2.50
C PHE A 75 -0.16 -9.45 -2.85
N ILE A 76 -1.27 -9.15 -3.55
CA ILE A 76 -2.30 -10.13 -3.94
C ILE A 76 -1.74 -11.17 -4.92
N ASP A 77 -0.94 -10.73 -5.90
CA ASP A 77 -0.37 -11.57 -6.97
C ASP A 77 1.03 -12.12 -6.63
N GLY A 78 1.43 -12.09 -5.36
CA GLY A 78 2.75 -12.52 -4.91
C GLY A 78 3.86 -11.48 -5.10
N TYR A 79 5.10 -11.89 -4.83
CA TYR A 79 6.29 -11.06 -5.01
C TYR A 79 6.82 -11.23 -6.44
N PRO A 80 7.32 -10.17 -7.11
CA PRO A 80 7.83 -10.28 -8.49
C PRO A 80 8.90 -11.37 -8.66
N GLU A 81 8.94 -11.97 -9.85
CA GLU A 81 9.93 -12.99 -10.22
C GLU A 81 11.36 -12.50 -9.91
N GLY A 82 12.00 -13.12 -8.90
CA GLY A 82 13.33 -12.75 -8.42
C GLY A 82 13.47 -12.52 -6.91
N SER A 83 12.41 -12.59 -6.11
CA SER A 83 12.56 -12.67 -4.64
C SER A 83 13.13 -14.00 -4.18
N SER A 84 14.07 -13.92 -3.25
CA SER A 84 14.52 -15.04 -2.41
C SER A 84 13.53 -15.45 -1.31
N PHE A 85 12.35 -14.82 -1.24
CA PHE A 85 11.30 -15.10 -0.26
C PHE A 85 10.26 -16.05 -0.88
N ALA A 86 10.00 -17.15 -0.17
CA ALA A 86 9.00 -18.15 -0.59
C ALA A 86 7.58 -17.56 -0.63
N GLU A 87 6.79 -17.98 -1.62
CA GLU A 87 5.47 -17.47 -2.00
C GLU A 87 4.35 -17.63 -0.94
N THR A 88 4.62 -17.99 0.31
CA THR A 88 3.50 -18.30 1.23
C THR A 88 3.81 -18.06 2.70
N THR A 89 3.74 -16.79 3.12
CA THR A 89 3.45 -16.43 4.53
C THR A 89 2.40 -15.33 4.68
N VAL A 90 1.95 -14.72 3.60
CA VAL A 90 0.75 -13.86 3.58
C VAL A 90 -0.40 -14.72 3.05
N PRO A 91 -1.55 -14.82 3.74
CA PRO A 91 -2.70 -15.55 3.25
C PRO A 91 -3.13 -14.95 1.90
N LEU A 92 -2.78 -15.64 0.83
CA LEU A 92 -3.33 -15.40 -0.49
C LEU A 92 -4.85 -15.53 -0.38
N ARG A 93 -5.57 -14.61 -1.01
CA ARG A 93 -6.97 -14.82 -1.40
C ARG A 93 -6.99 -16.15 -2.16
N LYS A 94 -7.33 -17.25 -1.48
CA LYS A 94 -7.58 -18.52 -2.14
C LYS A 94 -8.62 -18.24 -3.22
N GLU A 95 -8.32 -18.64 -4.44
CA GLU A 95 -9.40 -18.96 -5.38
C GLU A 95 -10.35 -19.94 -4.65
N GLY A 96 -11.57 -19.47 -4.35
CA GLY A 96 -12.65 -20.33 -3.85
C GLY A 96 -13.09 -20.13 -2.40
N GLU A 97 -13.53 -18.93 -2.02
CA GLU A 97 -14.62 -18.83 -1.03
C GLU A 97 -15.64 -17.77 -1.49
N ALA A 98 -16.29 -18.12 -2.60
CA ALA A 98 -17.67 -17.74 -2.85
C ALA A 98 -18.52 -18.95 -2.47
N ALA A 99 -19.11 -18.94 -1.27
CA ALA A 99 -20.33 -19.64 -0.89
C ALA A 99 -20.76 -19.21 0.52
#